data_AF-A0A7S0MVA2-F1
#
_entry.id   AF-A0A7S0MVA2-F1
#
_cell.length_a   1.000
_cell.length_b   1.000
_cell.length_c   1.000
_cell.angle_alpha   90.00
_cell.angle_beta   90.00
_cell.angle_gamma   90.00
#
_symmetry.space_group_name_H-M   'P 1'
#
loop_
_entity.id
_entity.type
_entity.pdbx_description
1 polymer ?
#
loop_
_entity_poly.entity_id
_entity_poly.type
_entity_poly.pdbx_seq_one_letter_code
_entity_poly.pdbx_strand_id
1 'polypeptide(L)'
;LVFRPEKGNVAFVSAIDGWGFRTEQFAAIYAKKLGCSAAALNRALWGDYYFHPKLKKIVGRKAAGGKLRPMFVQLALDPVWQMYAASGAHELVQTHAPVSKSLAEMAAALNVKMAARDLNHGNKHVALQAVLRAWL
;
A
#
# COMPACT_ATOMS: atom_id res chain seq x y z
N LEU A 1 10.40 -12.29 22.75
CA LEU A 1 10.24 -12.23 21.28
C LEU A 1 10.55 -10.82 20.80
N VAL A 2 11.24 -10.65 19.66
CA VAL A 2 11.49 -9.33 19.06
C VAL A 2 10.75 -9.27 17.71
N PHE A 3 9.84 -8.31 17.56
CA PHE A 3 9.07 -8.09 16.34
C PHE A 3 9.95 -7.46 15.26
N ARG A 4 10.05 -8.14 14.13
CA ARG A 4 10.92 -7.80 13.00
C ARG A 4 10.21 -8.13 11.68
N PRO A 5 9.37 -7.22 11.15
CA PRO A 5 8.64 -7.46 9.90
C PRO A 5 9.53 -7.89 8.74
N GLU A 6 10.77 -7.41 8.69
CA GLU A 6 11.75 -7.81 7.69
C GLU A 6 12.13 -9.30 7.74
N LYS A 7 11.88 -9.97 8.88
CA LYS A 7 12.04 -11.43 9.07
C LYS A 7 10.75 -12.21 8.85
N GLY A 8 9.66 -11.55 8.46
CA GLY A 8 8.37 -12.21 8.20
C GLY A 8 7.60 -12.62 9.45
N ASN A 9 7.99 -12.18 10.65
CA ASN A 9 7.30 -12.53 11.91
C ASN A 9 6.22 -11.51 12.32
N VAL A 10 5.87 -10.56 11.44
CA VAL A 10 4.81 -9.59 11.63
C VAL A 10 3.95 -9.53 10.36
N ALA A 11 2.63 -9.47 10.55
CA ALA A 11 1.66 -9.24 9.49
C ALA A 11 0.72 -8.09 9.88
N PHE A 12 0.24 -7.36 8.87
CA PHE A 12 -0.73 -6.27 9.00
C PHE A 12 -2.04 -6.75 8.41
N VAL A 13 -3.13 -6.69 9.18
CA VAL A 13 -4.41 -7.31 8.79
C VAL A 13 -5.60 -6.43 9.14
N SER A 14 -6.64 -6.49 8.31
CA SER A 14 -7.99 -6.03 8.64
C SER A 14 -8.94 -7.21 8.60
N ALA A 15 -9.48 -7.59 9.76
CA ALA A 15 -10.47 -8.67 9.85
C ALA A 15 -11.84 -8.25 9.27
N ILE A 16 -12.17 -6.95 9.35
CA ILE A 16 -13.44 -6.39 8.87
C ILE A 16 -13.48 -6.44 7.34
N ASP A 17 -12.39 -6.02 6.70
CA ASP A 17 -12.30 -5.96 5.23
C ASP A 17 -11.71 -7.23 4.62
N GLY A 18 -11.15 -8.10 5.46
CA GLY A 18 -10.65 -9.42 5.09
C GLY A 18 -9.39 -9.38 4.22
N TRP A 19 -8.47 -8.47 4.50
CA TRP A 19 -7.15 -8.42 3.84
C TRP A 19 -6.02 -8.50 4.85
N GLY A 20 -4.85 -8.94 4.38
CA GLY A 20 -3.66 -9.01 5.20
C GLY A 20 -2.39 -9.08 4.38
N PHE A 21 -1.33 -8.44 4.84
CA PHE A 21 -0.06 -8.45 4.12
C PHE A 21 1.15 -8.48 5.05
N ARG A 22 2.30 -8.84 4.47
CA ARG A 22 3.63 -8.66 5.06
C ARG A 22 4.44 -7.66 4.25
N THR A 23 5.48 -7.09 4.86
CA THR A 23 6.37 -6.13 4.16
C THR A 23 7.05 -6.71 2.94
N GLU A 24 7.29 -8.02 2.92
CA GLU A 24 7.91 -8.75 1.81
C GLU A 24 7.12 -8.63 0.49
N GLN A 25 5.78 -8.69 0.55
CA GLN A 25 4.90 -8.57 -0.62
C GLN A 25 5.08 -7.21 -1.30
N PHE A 26 5.07 -6.13 -0.51
CA PHE A 26 5.32 -4.79 -1.00
C PHE A 26 6.77 -4.60 -1.48
N ALA A 27 7.75 -5.18 -0.77
CA ALA A 27 9.13 -5.14 -1.21
C ALA A 27 9.31 -5.77 -2.60
N ALA A 28 8.65 -6.89 -2.88
CA ALA A 28 8.67 -7.55 -4.19
C ALA A 28 7.98 -6.72 -5.29
N ILE A 29 6.83 -6.10 -4.98
CA ILE A 29 6.11 -5.22 -5.90
C ILE A 29 6.99 -4.02 -6.30
N TYR A 30 7.56 -3.33 -5.32
CA TYR A 30 8.36 -2.13 -5.57
C TYR A 30 9.77 -2.42 -6.08
N ALA A 31 10.35 -3.59 -5.78
CA ALA A 31 11.62 -4.00 -6.37
C ALA A 31 11.53 -4.05 -7.90
N LYS A 32 10.45 -4.63 -8.43
CA LYS A 32 10.17 -4.67 -9.87
C LYS A 32 9.93 -3.28 -10.46
N LYS A 33 9.19 -2.42 -9.76
CA LYS A 33 8.85 -1.06 -10.23
C LYS A 33 10.04 -0.09 -10.20
N LEU A 34 10.91 -0.20 -9.19
CA LEU A 34 12.02 0.73 -8.96
C LEU A 34 13.39 0.19 -9.42
N GLY A 35 13.46 -1.09 -9.82
CA GLY A 35 14.73 -1.74 -10.20
C GLY A 35 15.71 -1.88 -9.02
N CYS A 36 15.19 -2.02 -7.80
CA CYS A 36 15.98 -2.07 -6.57
C CYS A 36 15.94 -3.46 -5.92
N SER A 37 16.89 -3.75 -5.03
CA SER A 37 16.89 -5.02 -4.28
C SER A 37 15.67 -5.15 -3.36
N ALA A 38 14.90 -6.23 -3.52
CA ALA A 38 13.76 -6.56 -2.64
C ALA A 38 14.19 -6.70 -1.18
N ALA A 39 15.36 -7.28 -0.90
CA ALA A 39 15.88 -7.42 0.46
C ALA A 39 16.25 -6.07 1.10
N ALA A 40 16.72 -5.10 0.31
CA ALA A 40 16.98 -3.74 0.81
C ALA A 40 15.66 -3.00 1.09
N LEU A 41 14.67 -3.13 0.19
CA LEU A 41 13.35 -2.55 0.37
C LEU A 41 12.62 -3.15 1.58
N ASN A 42 12.65 -4.47 1.77
CA ASN A 42 11.99 -5.12 2.89
C ASN A 42 12.53 -4.62 4.24
N ARG A 43 13.84 -4.41 4.34
CA ARG A 43 14.47 -3.82 5.54
C ARG A 43 14.09 -2.35 5.73
N ALA A 44 13.98 -1.59 4.65
CA ALA A 44 13.66 -0.17 4.69
C ALA A 44 12.16 0.13 4.82
N LEU A 45 11.29 -0.85 4.58
CA LEU A 45 9.85 -0.72 4.79
C LEU A 45 9.48 -0.68 6.27
N TRP A 46 10.41 -0.98 7.19
CA TRP A 46 10.17 -0.91 8.62
C TRP A 46 11.20 -0.03 9.34
N GLY A 47 10.74 0.80 10.27
CA GLY A 47 11.57 1.77 10.99
C GLY A 47 11.64 3.15 10.34
N ASP A 48 12.60 3.97 10.79
CA ASP A 48 12.76 5.38 10.42
C ASP A 48 13.51 5.56 9.07
N TYR A 49 12.97 4.94 8.02
CA TYR A 49 13.45 5.06 6.64
C TYR A 49 12.45 5.81 5.76
N TYR A 50 12.99 6.55 4.80
CA TYR A 50 12.26 7.47 3.96
C TYR A 50 12.70 7.31 2.51
N PHE A 51 11.76 7.36 1.57
CA PHE A 51 12.08 7.36 0.15
C PHE A 51 12.17 8.79 -0.36
N HIS A 52 13.30 9.16 -0.96
CA HIS A 52 13.49 10.48 -1.55
C HIS A 52 13.16 10.43 -3.05
N PRO A 53 12.01 10.94 -3.52
CA PRO A 53 11.53 10.72 -4.88
C PRO A 53 12.44 11.33 -5.95
N LYS A 54 13.05 12.50 -5.68
CA LYS A 54 13.97 13.16 -6.62
C LYS A 54 15.29 12.40 -6.81
N LEU A 55 15.77 11.77 -5.75
CA LEU A 55 17.06 11.06 -5.76
C LEU A 55 16.89 9.55 -5.99
N LYS A 56 15.65 9.05 -5.93
CA LYS A 56 15.28 7.63 -5.96
C LYS A 56 16.09 6.79 -4.97
N LYS A 57 16.37 7.35 -3.79
CA LYS A 57 17.19 6.73 -2.74
C LYS A 57 16.41 6.57 -1.44
N ILE A 58 16.77 5.53 -0.71
CA ILE A 58 16.33 5.30 0.66
C ILE A 58 17.26 6.11 1.57
N VAL A 59 16.69 6.91 2.45
CA VAL A 59 17.42 7.78 3.37
C VAL A 59 16.92 7.58 4.80
N GLY A 60 17.80 7.81 5.78
CA GLY A 60 17.41 7.80 7.20
C GLY A 60 16.80 9.14 7.64
N ARG A 61 16.26 9.14 8.87
CA ARG A 61 15.58 10.30 9.50
C ARG A 61 16.27 11.65 9.36
N LYS A 62 17.60 11.71 9.56
CA LYS A 62 18.35 12.97 9.45
C LYS A 62 18.25 13.59 8.05
N ALA A 63 18.43 12.77 7.03
CA ALA A 63 18.36 13.20 5.64
C ALA A 63 16.92 13.45 5.15
N ALA A 64 15.92 12.86 5.82
CA ALA A 64 14.51 13.15 5.56
C ALA A 64 14.09 14.55 6.01
N GLY A 65 14.79 15.15 6.98
CA GLY A 65 14.60 16.53 7.42
C GLY A 65 13.17 16.88 7.85
N GLY A 66 12.39 15.88 8.31
CA GLY A 66 10.98 16.03 8.69
C GLY A 66 10.00 16.30 7.54
N LYS A 67 10.47 16.38 6.29
CA LYS A 67 9.63 16.69 5.11
C LYS A 67 9.13 15.44 4.40
N LEU A 68 9.82 14.31 4.57
CA LEU A 68 9.44 13.04 3.94
C LEU A 68 8.61 12.21 4.91
N ARG A 69 7.63 11.49 4.37
CA ARG A 69 6.85 10.50 5.12
C ARG A 69 7.60 9.17 5.21
N PRO A 70 7.40 8.35 6.25
CA PRO A 70 8.05 7.04 6.33
C PRO A 70 7.73 6.16 5.10
N MET A 71 8.66 5.30 4.70
CA MET A 71 8.48 4.42 3.55
C MET A 71 7.27 3.50 3.69
N PHE A 72 7.04 2.96 4.89
CA PHE A 72 5.85 2.15 5.16
C PHE A 72 4.55 2.88 4.83
N VAL A 73 4.45 4.15 5.23
CA VAL A 73 3.28 4.98 4.98
C VAL A 73 3.11 5.20 3.48
N GLN A 74 4.18 5.62 2.79
CA GLN A 74 4.10 5.95 1.37
C GLN A 74 3.86 4.74 0.46
N LEU A 75 4.42 3.58 0.80
CA LEU A 75 4.44 2.42 -0.09
C LEU A 75 3.42 1.34 0.29
N ALA A 76 3.06 1.21 1.56
CA ALA A 76 2.08 0.21 2.00
C ALA A 76 0.72 0.83 2.34
N LEU A 77 0.69 1.83 3.24
CA LEU A 77 -0.59 2.37 3.73
C LEU A 77 -1.28 3.31 2.74
N ASP A 78 -0.53 4.16 2.03
CA ASP A 78 -1.10 5.10 1.07
C ASP A 78 -1.89 4.39 -0.05
N PRO A 79 -1.38 3.33 -0.72
CA PRO A 79 -2.16 2.61 -1.73
C PRO A 79 -3.42 1.95 -1.16
N VAL A 80 -3.34 1.41 0.07
CA VAL A 80 -4.52 0.86 0.77
C VAL A 80 -5.55 1.97 0.97
N TRP A 81 -5.15 3.11 1.52
CA TRP A 81 -6.05 4.23 1.78
C TRP A 81 -6.67 4.81 0.51
N GLN A 82 -5.89 4.86 -0.58
CA GLN A 82 -6.38 5.26 -1.89
C GLN A 82 -7.46 4.31 -2.43
N MET A 83 -7.37 3.00 -2.18
CA MET A 83 -8.42 2.05 -2.55
C MET A 83 -9.73 2.31 -1.78
N TYR A 84 -9.64 2.55 -0.47
CA TYR A 84 -10.82 2.92 0.33
C TYR A 84 -11.45 4.21 -0.21
N ALA A 85 -10.65 5.24 -0.46
CA ALA A 85 -11.13 6.52 -0.99
C ALA A 85 -11.76 6.36 -2.40
N ALA A 86 -11.13 5.60 -3.29
CA ALA A 86 -11.60 5.33 -4.65
C ALA A 86 -12.90 4.51 -4.70
N SER A 87 -13.11 3.62 -3.72
CA SER A 87 -14.35 2.85 -3.63
C SER A 87 -15.54 3.70 -3.15
N GLY A 88 -15.28 4.77 -2.38
CA GLY A 88 -16.32 5.53 -1.69
C GLY A 88 -17.14 4.69 -0.69
N ALA A 89 -16.61 3.54 -0.24
CA ALA A 89 -17.29 2.63 0.69
C ALA A 89 -17.23 3.08 2.14
N HIS A 90 -16.36 4.04 2.48
CA HIS A 90 -16.11 4.43 3.86
C HIS A 90 -16.25 5.95 4.01
N GLU A 91 -17.37 6.41 4.60
CA GLU A 91 -17.70 7.84 4.78
C GLU A 91 -16.67 8.58 5.66
N LEU A 92 -15.97 7.87 6.55
CA LEU A 92 -14.95 8.48 7.41
C LEU A 92 -13.62 8.74 6.68
N VAL A 93 -13.49 8.33 5.41
CA VAL A 93 -12.32 8.66 4.59
C VAL A 93 -12.49 10.10 4.09
N GLN A 94 -12.31 11.05 5.00
CA GLN A 94 -12.09 12.45 4.66
C GLN A 94 -10.66 12.59 4.15
N THR A 95 -10.40 12.12 2.93
CA THR A 95 -9.14 12.43 2.28
C THR A 95 -9.14 13.91 1.92
N HIS A 96 -8.25 14.68 2.55
CA HIS A 96 -7.92 16.05 2.12
C HIS A 96 -7.32 16.11 0.70
N ALA A 97 -7.01 14.96 0.10
CA ALA A 97 -6.54 14.83 -1.27
C ALA A 97 -7.70 14.44 -2.20
N PRO A 98 -7.84 15.08 -3.37
CA PRO A 98 -8.86 14.70 -4.34
C PRO A 98 -8.64 13.25 -4.79
N VAL A 99 -9.70 12.44 -4.69
CA VAL A 99 -9.73 11.09 -5.26
C VAL A 99 -9.66 11.23 -6.77
N SER A 100 -8.47 11.09 -7.33
CA SER A 100 -8.23 11.33 -8.75
C SER A 100 -8.50 10.12 -9.64
N LYS A 101 -8.66 8.93 -9.05
CA LYS A 101 -8.77 7.65 -9.77
C LYS A 101 -9.89 6.81 -9.20
N SER A 102 -10.61 6.14 -10.10
CA SER A 102 -11.61 5.13 -9.79
C SER A 102 -10.98 3.86 -9.22
N LEU A 103 -11.79 3.03 -8.55
CA LEU A 103 -11.38 1.74 -8.01
C LEU A 103 -10.78 0.82 -9.10
N ALA A 104 -11.35 0.84 -10.31
CA ALA A 104 -10.88 0.06 -11.45
C ALA A 104 -9.47 0.48 -11.92
N GLU A 105 -9.20 1.78 -11.99
CA GLU A 105 -7.88 2.30 -12.38
C GLU A 105 -6.81 1.97 -11.34
N MET A 106 -7.18 2.02 -10.06
CA MET A 106 -6.30 1.62 -8.96
C MET A 106 -5.99 0.12 -9.00
N ALA A 107 -6.99 -0.73 -9.25
CA ALA A 107 -6.80 -2.18 -9.43
C ALA A 107 -5.86 -2.47 -10.62
N ALA A 108 -6.04 -1.78 -11.74
CA ALA A 108 -5.17 -1.89 -12.91
C ALA A 108 -3.72 -1.45 -12.62
N ALA A 109 -3.52 -0.34 -11.90
CA ALA A 109 -2.18 0.17 -11.55
C ALA A 109 -1.41 -0.76 -10.58
N LEU A 110 -2.13 -1.58 -9.83
CA LEU A 110 -1.57 -2.62 -8.95
C LEU A 110 -1.52 -4.00 -9.62
N ASN A 111 -1.91 -4.09 -10.90
CA ASN A 111 -1.92 -5.31 -11.70
C ASN A 111 -2.82 -6.41 -11.12
N VAL A 112 -3.95 -6.01 -10.53
CA VAL A 112 -4.97 -6.90 -9.97
C VAL A 112 -5.95 -7.26 -11.08
N LYS A 113 -6.04 -8.54 -11.44
CA LYS A 113 -6.94 -9.02 -12.50
C LYS A 113 -8.34 -9.30 -11.91
N MET A 114 -9.34 -8.54 -12.33
CA MET A 114 -10.73 -8.69 -11.88
C MET A 114 -11.73 -8.48 -13.01
N ALA A 115 -12.91 -9.10 -12.89
CA ALA A 115 -14.00 -8.87 -13.83
C ALA A 115 -14.66 -7.50 -13.57
N ALA A 116 -15.09 -6.83 -14.63
CA ALA A 116 -15.76 -5.53 -14.54
C ALA A 116 -17.03 -5.56 -13.65
N ARG A 117 -17.71 -6.72 -13.58
CA ARG A 117 -18.88 -6.93 -12.72
C ARG A 117 -18.55 -6.81 -11.23
N ASP A 118 -17.35 -7.26 -10.82
CA ASP A 118 -16.94 -7.28 -9.42
C ASP A 118 -16.48 -5.89 -8.98
N LEU A 119 -15.92 -5.11 -9.91
CA LEU A 119 -15.51 -3.72 -9.71
C LEU A 119 -16.71 -2.76 -9.64
N ASN A 120 -17.74 -2.99 -10.46
CA ASN A 120 -18.93 -2.14 -10.55
C ASN A 120 -20.11 -2.66 -9.71
N HIS A 121 -19.84 -3.42 -8.65
CA HIS A 121 -20.88 -3.98 -7.80
C HIS A 121 -21.70 -2.86 -7.13
N GLY A 122 -23.03 -3.01 -7.06
CA GLY A 122 -23.92 -1.99 -6.47
C GLY A 122 -23.65 -1.70 -4.99
N ASN A 123 -23.02 -2.64 -4.29
CA ASN A 123 -22.47 -2.44 -2.96
C ASN A 123 -20.96 -2.16 -3.05
N LYS A 124 -20.59 -0.91 -2.79
CA LYS A 124 -19.20 -0.40 -2.86
C LYS A 124 -18.25 -1.11 -1.89
N HIS A 125 -18.74 -1.53 -0.72
CA HIS A 125 -17.94 -2.25 0.27
C HIS A 125 -17.56 -3.65 -0.23
N VAL A 126 -18.49 -4.34 -0.91
CA VAL A 126 -18.22 -5.65 -1.51
C VAL A 126 -17.21 -5.54 -2.64
N ALA A 127 -17.33 -4.52 -3.50
CA ALA A 127 -16.35 -4.26 -4.56
C ALA A 127 -14.96 -3.99 -3.97
N LEU A 128 -14.86 -3.14 -2.95
CA LEU A 128 -13.60 -2.86 -2.25
C LEU A 128 -12.98 -4.12 -1.65
N GLN A 129 -13.76 -4.91 -0.90
CA GLN A 129 -13.28 -6.16 -0.30
C GLN A 129 -12.77 -7.14 -1.36
N ALA A 130 -13.48 -7.26 -2.49
CA ALA A 130 -13.05 -8.13 -3.59
C ALA A 130 -11.69 -7.69 -4.15
N VAL A 131 -11.48 -6.38 -4.34
CA VAL A 131 -10.18 -5.84 -4.81
C VAL A 131 -9.08 -6.07 -3.79
N LEU A 132 -9.33 -5.75 -2.52
CA LEU A 132 -8.32 -5.87 -1.47
C LEU A 132 -7.93 -7.33 -1.24
N ARG A 133 -8.89 -8.27 -1.26
CA ARG A 133 -8.62 -9.72 -1.16
C ARG A 133 -7.85 -10.28 -2.35
N ALA A 134 -8.10 -9.76 -3.55
CA ALA A 134 -7.37 -10.17 -4.74
C ALA A 134 -5.94 -9.63 -4.76
N TRP A 135 -5.70 -8.52 -4.06
CA TRP A 135 -4.41 -7.83 -4.07
C TRP A 135 -3.49 -8.22 -2.91
N LEU A 136 -4.02 -8.32 -1.69
CA LEU A 136 -3.28 -8.45 -0.43
C LEU A 136 -3.34 -9.86 0.14
#